data_AF-A0A956F261-F1
#
_entry.id   AF-A0A956F261-F1
#
_cell.length_a   1.000
_cell.length_b   1.000
_cell.length_c   1.000
_cell.angle_alpha   90.00
_cell.angle_beta   90.00
_cell.angle_gamma   90.00
#
_symmetry.space_group_name_H-M   'P 1'
#
loop_
_entity.id
_entity.type
_entity.pdbx_description
1 polymer ?
#
loop_
_entity_poly.entity_id
_entity_poly.type
_entity_poly.pdbx_seq_one_letter_code
_entity_poly.pdbx_strand_id
1 'polypeptide(L)'
;KTIVPVGCNGSDRLYPGGSPLAKGGEVVYRFGDPIPYSELADFHIDEDYEPFTAEAEHRYRDRFQGAVDIVMDRINDLLDPEYQYSEDKRPEGVSGAKRFV
;
A
#
# COMPACT_ATOMS: atom_id res chain seq x y z
N LYS A 1 -16.55 -2.64 2.29
CA LYS A 1 -16.51 -1.23 1.79
C LYS A 1 -15.58 -1.17 0.58
N THR A 2 -15.75 -0.19 -0.31
CA THR A 2 -14.92 -0.02 -1.51
C THR A 2 -13.63 0.73 -1.18
N ILE A 3 -12.53 0.33 -1.82
CA ILE A 3 -11.22 0.99 -1.72
C ILE A 3 -10.98 1.77 -3.03
N VAL A 4 -10.37 2.96 -2.96
CA VAL A 4 -9.94 3.70 -4.15
C VAL A 4 -8.41 3.83 -4.09
N PRO A 5 -7.66 3.19 -5.02
CA PRO A 5 -6.21 3.31 -5.06
C PRO A 5 -5.80 4.71 -5.55
N VAL A 6 -4.79 5.29 -4.89
CA VAL A 6 -4.27 6.62 -5.23
C VAL A 6 -2.75 6.56 -5.33
N GLY A 7 -2.22 6.81 -6.52
CA GLY A 7 -0.78 6.99 -6.75
C GLY A 7 -0.36 8.43 -6.44
N CYS A 8 0.78 8.62 -5.78
CA CYS A 8 1.34 9.92 -5.42
C CYS A 8 2.79 9.99 -5.90
N ASN A 9 3.08 10.87 -6.86
CA ASN A 9 4.38 10.97 -7.51
C ASN A 9 5.05 12.31 -7.22
N GLY A 10 6.35 12.31 -6.93
CA GLY A 10 7.14 13.53 -6.77
C GLY A 10 7.15 14.14 -5.37
N SER A 11 6.37 13.64 -4.41
CA SER A 11 6.29 14.24 -3.07
C SER A 11 7.60 14.17 -2.28
N ASP A 12 8.37 13.10 -2.45
CA ASP A 12 9.69 12.90 -1.84
C ASP A 12 10.70 13.96 -2.30
N ARG A 13 10.57 14.45 -3.55
CA ARG A 13 11.43 15.50 -4.10
C ARG A 13 11.14 16.87 -3.51
N LEU A 14 9.88 17.13 -3.15
CA LEU A 14 9.49 18.37 -2.47
C LEU A 14 9.99 18.37 -1.03
N TYR A 15 9.93 17.22 -0.36
CA TYR A 15 10.31 17.04 1.04
C TYR A 15 11.47 16.03 1.17
N PRO A 16 12.69 16.37 0.73
CA PRO A 16 13.81 15.43 0.82
C PRO A 16 14.14 15.11 2.28
N GLY A 17 14.10 13.83 2.63
CA GLY A 17 14.33 13.33 3.99
C GLY A 17 13.13 13.58 4.92
N GLY A 18 13.41 14.04 6.14
CA GLY A 18 12.37 14.40 7.13
C GLY A 18 12.04 15.90 7.17
N SER A 19 12.40 16.66 6.13
CA SER A 19 12.20 18.12 6.12
C SER A 19 10.71 18.46 6.11
N PRO A 20 10.21 19.30 7.05
CA PRO A 20 8.84 19.80 6.99
C PRO A 20 8.67 20.97 6.00
N LEU A 21 9.77 21.48 5.43
CA LEU A 21 9.77 22.59 4.47
C LEU A 21 9.97 22.08 3.05
N ALA A 22 9.04 22.42 2.15
CA ALA A 22 9.07 22.03 0.75
C ALA A 22 10.04 22.90 -0.06
N LYS A 23 10.83 22.29 -0.94
CA LYS A 23 11.74 23.01 -1.87
C LYS A 23 11.05 23.51 -3.16
N GLY A 24 9.74 23.33 -3.27
CA GLY A 24 8.97 23.61 -4.49
C GLY A 24 9.12 22.50 -5.54
N GLY A 25 8.11 22.35 -6.40
CA GLY A 25 8.05 21.31 -7.42
C GLY A 25 6.62 20.93 -7.75
N GLU A 26 6.45 19.82 -8.47
CA GLU A 26 5.16 19.26 -8.84
C GLU A 26 4.92 17.92 -8.14
N VAL A 27 3.68 17.71 -7.69
CA VAL A 27 3.18 16.43 -7.19
C VAL A 27 2.00 16.02 -8.05
N VAL A 28 2.03 14.80 -8.57
CA VAL A 28 0.97 14.26 -9.42
C VAL A 28 0.23 13.16 -8.66
N TYR A 29 -1.06 13.39 -8.44
CA TYR A 29 -1.98 12.38 -7.91
C TYR A 29 -2.76 11.73 -9.04
N ARG A 30 -2.80 10.41 -9.06
CA ARG A 30 -3.62 9.62 -9.99
C ARG A 30 -4.57 8.73 -9.20
N PHE A 31 -5.83 8.75 -9.57
CA PHE A 31 -6.87 7.94 -8.96
C PHE A 31 -7.16 6.76 -9.89
N GLY A 32 -7.03 5.54 -9.37
CA GLY A 32 -7.37 4.34 -10.13
C GLY A 32 -8.83 3.95 -9.97
N ASP A 33 -9.21 2.87 -10.66
CA ASP A 33 -10.54 2.30 -10.55
C ASP A 33 -10.82 1.82 -9.12
N PRO A 34 -12.05 2.01 -8.60
CA PRO A 34 -12.41 1.51 -7.28
C PRO A 34 -12.34 -0.01 -7.21
N ILE A 35 -11.78 -0.53 -6.12
CA ILE A 35 -11.74 -1.96 -5.79
C ILE A 35 -12.94 -2.25 -4.88
N PRO A 36 -14.01 -2.88 -5.40
CA PRO A 36 -15.16 -3.24 -4.58
C PRO A 36 -14.79 -4.37 -3.61
N TYR A 37 -15.52 -4.45 -2.50
CA TYR A 37 -15.26 -5.48 -1.48
C TYR A 37 -15.33 -6.91 -2.03
N SER A 38 -16.18 -7.14 -3.03
CA SER A 38 -16.33 -8.42 -3.71
C SER A 38 -15.11 -8.84 -4.53
N GLU A 39 -14.27 -7.90 -4.97
CA GLU A 39 -13.03 -8.23 -5.70
C GLU A 39 -11.97 -8.84 -4.76
N LEU A 40 -12.14 -8.66 -3.45
CA LEU A 40 -11.26 -9.22 -2.41
C LEU A 40 -11.81 -10.52 -1.80
N ALA A 41 -12.84 -11.13 -2.43
CA ALA A 41 -13.58 -12.26 -1.86
C ALA A 41 -12.69 -13.44 -1.45
N ASP A 42 -11.65 -13.74 -2.23
CA ASP A 42 -10.72 -14.84 -1.96
C ASP A 42 -9.94 -14.66 -0.63
N PHE A 43 -9.91 -13.43 -0.10
CA PHE A 43 -9.21 -13.07 1.14
C PHE A 43 -10.15 -12.77 2.31
N HIS A 44 -11.47 -12.95 2.14
CA HIS A 44 -12.42 -12.74 3.22
C HIS A 44 -12.18 -13.74 4.37
N ILE A 45 -12.47 -13.27 5.58
CA ILE A 45 -12.43 -14.06 6.81
C ILE A 45 -13.86 -14.03 7.36
N ASP A 46 -14.56 -15.14 7.26
CA ASP A 46 -15.98 -15.24 7.64
C ASP A 46 -16.20 -15.58 9.12
N GLU A 47 -15.11 -15.78 9.87
CA GLU A 47 -15.13 -16.03 11.31
C GLU A 47 -14.81 -14.76 12.11
N ASP A 48 -15.37 -14.65 13.30
CA ASP A 48 -15.08 -13.53 14.20
C ASP A 48 -13.61 -13.60 14.65
N TYR A 49 -12.92 -12.46 14.55
CA TYR A 49 -11.56 -12.30 15.05
C TYR A 49 -11.33 -10.86 15.52
N GLU A 50 -10.35 -10.67 16.41
CA GLU A 50 -9.90 -9.34 16.83
C GLU A 50 -8.76 -8.85 15.91
N PRO A 51 -8.95 -7.77 15.12
CA PRO A 51 -7.92 -7.25 14.23
C PRO A 51 -6.71 -6.71 14.99
N PHE A 52 -5.54 -6.70 14.33
CA PHE A 52 -4.28 -6.15 14.88
C PHE A 52 -3.76 -6.85 16.14
N THR A 53 -4.21 -8.08 16.39
CA THR A 53 -3.60 -8.96 17.40
C THR A 53 -2.54 -9.84 16.75
N ALA A 54 -1.50 -10.21 17.52
CA ALA A 54 -0.46 -11.11 17.03
C ALA A 54 -1.03 -12.48 16.58
N GLU A 55 -2.09 -12.95 17.23
CA GLU A 55 -2.79 -14.18 16.86
C GLU A 55 -3.46 -14.04 15.48
N ALA A 56 -4.24 -12.98 15.25
CA ALA A 56 -4.88 -12.74 13.97
C ALA A 56 -3.87 -12.52 12.84
N GLU A 57 -2.80 -11.74 13.10
CA GLU A 57 -1.72 -11.53 12.13
C GLU A 57 -1.01 -12.82 11.75
N HIS A 58 -0.80 -13.73 12.71
CA HIS A 58 -0.20 -15.02 12.42
C HIS A 58 -1.16 -15.94 11.66
N ARG A 59 -2.41 -16.05 12.14
CA ARG A 59 -3.42 -16.97 11.61
C ARG A 59 -3.90 -16.60 10.21
N TYR A 60 -4.05 -15.31 9.92
CA TYR A 60 -4.63 -14.82 8.65
C TYR A 60 -3.62 -14.08 7.78
N ARG A 61 -2.32 -14.25 8.06
CA ARG A 61 -1.21 -13.61 7.33
C ARG A 61 -1.43 -13.59 5.82
N ASP A 62 -1.67 -14.76 5.23
CA ASP A 62 -1.72 -14.91 3.78
C ASP A 62 -2.95 -14.22 3.17
N ARG A 63 -4.06 -14.19 3.92
CA ARG A 63 -5.28 -13.46 3.51
C ARG A 63 -5.04 -11.96 3.55
N PHE A 64 -4.46 -11.45 4.63
CA PHE A 64 -4.13 -10.03 4.74
C PHE A 64 -3.12 -9.62 3.67
N GLN A 65 -2.08 -10.43 3.45
CA GLN A 65 -1.07 -10.13 2.44
C GLN A 65 -1.68 -10.13 1.05
N GLY A 66 -2.47 -11.13 0.67
CA GLY A 66 -3.08 -11.18 -0.67
C GLY A 66 -4.05 -10.03 -0.95
N ALA A 67 -4.82 -9.59 0.06
CA ALA A 67 -5.67 -8.40 -0.09
C ALA A 67 -4.82 -7.12 -0.26
N VAL A 68 -3.71 -7.00 0.48
CA VAL A 68 -2.77 -5.88 0.36
C VAL A 68 -2.10 -5.89 -1.02
N ASP A 69 -1.69 -7.05 -1.51
CA ASP A 69 -1.00 -7.21 -2.80
C ASP A 69 -1.87 -6.70 -3.94
N ILE A 70 -3.17 -7.01 -3.97
CA ILE A 70 -4.10 -6.45 -4.96
C ILE A 70 -4.10 -4.91 -4.93
N VAL A 71 -4.25 -4.32 -3.74
CA VAL A 71 -4.30 -2.86 -3.60
C VAL A 71 -2.98 -2.23 -4.04
N MET A 72 -1.88 -2.84 -3.66
CA MET A 72 -0.53 -2.36 -3.93
C MET A 72 -0.18 -2.47 -5.42
N ASP A 73 -0.55 -3.56 -6.11
CA ASP A 73 -0.40 -3.69 -7.56
C ASP A 73 -1.21 -2.61 -8.30
N ARG A 74 -2.45 -2.31 -7.87
CA ARG A 74 -3.26 -1.22 -8.44
C ARG A 74 -2.66 0.16 -8.21
N ILE A 75 -1.98 0.37 -7.08
CA ILE A 75 -1.26 1.62 -6.82
C ILE A 75 -0.04 1.70 -7.74
N ASN A 76 0.72 0.62 -7.90
CA ASN A 76 1.92 0.57 -8.73
C ASN A 76 1.65 1.01 -10.19
N ASP A 77 0.52 0.60 -10.75
CA ASP A 77 0.12 1.00 -12.11
C ASP A 77 -0.14 2.52 -12.25
N LEU A 78 -0.35 3.23 -11.14
CA LEU A 78 -0.61 4.68 -11.09
C LEU A 78 0.68 5.50 -10.86
N LEU A 79 1.80 4.84 -10.58
CA LEU A 79 3.07 5.48 -10.29
C LEU A 79 3.90 5.75 -11.55
N ASP A 80 4.73 6.79 -11.51
CA ASP A 80 5.75 7.02 -12.51
C ASP A 80 6.79 5.89 -12.45
N PRO A 81 7.48 5.55 -13.55
CA PRO A 81 8.38 4.40 -13.61
C PRO A 81 9.46 4.38 -12.52
N GLU A 82 9.91 5.56 -12.05
CA GLU A 82 10.90 5.70 -10.98
C GLU A 82 10.38 5.33 -9.58
N TYR A 83 9.06 5.25 -9.39
CA TYR A 83 8.40 4.89 -8.12
C TYR A 83 7.71 3.52 -8.17
N GLN A 84 7.70 2.86 -9.32
CA GLN A 84 7.18 1.51 -9.45
C GLN A 84 8.09 0.49 -8.75
N TYR A 85 7.59 -0.73 -8.55
CA TYR A 85 8.39 -1.82 -8.02
C TYR A 85 9.68 -2.02 -8.83
N SER A 86 10.75 -2.38 -8.12
CA SER A 86 11.91 -2.98 -8.75
C SER A 86 11.51 -4.29 -9.45
N GLU A 87 12.30 -4.73 -10.43
CA GLU A 87 12.05 -5.98 -11.16
C GLU A 87 11.98 -7.21 -10.23
N ASP A 88 12.69 -7.18 -9.09
CA ASP A 88 12.68 -8.24 -8.08
C ASP A 88 11.62 -8.05 -6.98
N LYS A 89 10.79 -7.00 -7.08
CA LYS A 89 9.77 -6.57 -6.10
C LYS A 89 10.30 -6.50 -4.66
N ARG A 90 11.61 -6.30 -4.46
CA ARG A 90 12.20 -6.18 -3.13
C ARG A 90 12.08 -4.74 -2.63
N PRO A 91 11.77 -4.53 -1.35
CA PRO A 91 11.79 -3.18 -0.79
C PRO A 91 13.21 -2.62 -0.84
N GLU A 92 13.43 -1.53 -1.60
CA GLU A 92 14.75 -0.89 -1.73
C GLU A 92 15.13 0.01 -0.54
N GLY A 93 14.32 0.07 0.53
CA GLY A 93 14.67 0.92 1.68
C GLY A 93 13.89 0.71 2.97
N VAL A 94 12.65 0.23 2.91
CA VAL A 94 11.83 0.03 4.12
C VAL A 94 11.20 -1.35 4.07
N SER A 95 11.80 -2.32 4.78
CA SER A 95 11.03 -3.49 5.22
C SER A 95 10.00 -2.99 6.24
N GLY A 96 8.77 -3.50 6.12
CA GLY A 96 7.59 -2.97 6.79
C GLY A 96 7.88 -2.41 8.18
N ALA A 97 7.35 -1.20 8.45
CA ALA A 97 7.40 -0.64 9.78
C ALA A 97 6.92 -1.74 10.75
N LYS A 98 7.77 -2.12 11.72
CA LYS A 98 7.34 -2.81 12.94
C LYS A 98 6.42 -1.84 13.67
N ARG A 99 5.19 -1.70 13.18
CA ARG A 99 4.29 -0.60 13.52
C ARG A 99 3.41 -0.94 14.72
N PHE A 100 3.52 -2.17 15.19
CA PHE A 100 2.87 -2.66 16.41
C PHE A 100 3.95 -3.31 17.28
N VAL A 101 4.23 -2.64 18.39
CA VAL A 101 4.91 -3.18 19.58
C VAL A 101 3.85 -3.24 20.66
#